data_AF-A0A2R6HM17-F1
#
_entry.id   AF-A0A2R6HM17-F1
#
_cell.length_a   1.000
_cell.length_b   1.000
_cell.length_c   1.000
_cell.angle_alpha   90.00
_cell.angle_beta   90.00
_cell.angle_gamma   90.00
#
_symmetry.space_group_name_H-M   'P 1'
#
loop_
_entity.id
_entity.type
_entity.pdbx_description
1 polymer ?
#
loop_
_entity_poly.entity_id
_entity_poly.type
_entity_poly.pdbx_seq_one_letter_code
_entity_poly.pdbx_strand_id
1 'polypeptide(L)'
;MEIPDLVRQTLGDEEITAGVNLGDEDAVCFTPTRTLVYRGEGLLSDEGVSEYPHDYERLAVSEGRRKTKFSLTYVDGKDSFTVPGKRTSAVLERLLEGNLRADDVIGSEEGVSDVFRFSELTLIVTDQHLLKHLGEHTWDGDFEVFAYDAVTSLHFEEGSVATAVVLEAGGHPERIKAPDDQAALFRKALEGSLFAYHDVDSLEELNRTIAQTGDEETDDEQADDRSDGLGLDSGIDPLVSDAETADENQTAEPPADGQRQTAGQRQSEATGSTDRDRSQSGSPQTTATAGDQEADIEAVEAQLVTLTETIEQQNELLAQQQQTIKQLIKELRQGR
;
A
#
# COMPACT_ATOMS: atom_id res chain seq x y z
N MET A 1 29.84 -12.58 -14.79
CA MET A 1 30.15 -11.27 -15.39
C MET A 1 31.60 -10.99 -15.08
N GLU A 2 32.42 -10.66 -16.07
CA GLU A 2 33.76 -10.15 -15.76
C GLU A 2 33.63 -8.69 -15.32
N ILE A 3 34.21 -8.37 -14.16
CA ILE A 3 34.19 -7.02 -13.59
C ILE A 3 35.28 -6.20 -14.29
N PRO A 4 34.94 -5.08 -14.98
CA PRO A 4 35.92 -4.22 -15.65
C PRO A 4 36.98 -3.67 -14.70
N ASP A 5 38.20 -3.46 -15.20
CA ASP A 5 39.33 -2.98 -14.39
C ASP A 5 39.07 -1.60 -13.78
N LEU A 6 38.36 -0.73 -14.51
CA LEU A 6 37.99 0.59 -14.01
C LEU A 6 37.08 0.50 -12.78
N VAL A 7 36.13 -0.45 -12.76
CA VAL A 7 35.28 -0.70 -11.59
C VAL A 7 36.11 -1.19 -10.41
N ARG A 8 37.08 -2.09 -10.64
CA ARG A 8 38.01 -2.57 -9.59
C ARG A 8 38.85 -1.44 -9.00
N GLN A 9 39.24 -0.47 -9.82
CA GLN A 9 40.01 0.68 -9.35
C GLN A 9 39.15 1.63 -8.51
N THR A 10 37.85 1.76 -8.82
CA THR A 10 36.91 2.64 -8.12
C THR A 10 36.38 2.04 -6.79
N LEU A 11 36.34 0.71 -6.67
CA LEU A 11 35.85 -0.03 -5.49
C LEU A 11 36.53 0.39 -4.18
N GLY A 12 37.79 0.80 -4.21
CA GLY A 12 38.54 1.13 -2.99
C GLY A 12 38.69 -0.09 -2.09
N ASP A 13 38.20 0.01 -0.85
CA ASP A 13 38.23 -1.08 0.15
C ASP A 13 36.95 -1.93 0.15
N GLU A 14 35.98 -1.63 -0.71
CA GLU A 14 34.70 -2.33 -0.76
C GLU A 14 34.71 -3.49 -1.75
N GLU A 15 33.84 -4.47 -1.50
CA GLU A 15 33.59 -5.59 -2.41
C GLU A 15 32.25 -5.43 -3.13
N ILE A 16 32.15 -6.02 -4.32
CA ILE A 16 30.89 -6.06 -5.06
C ILE A 16 30.01 -7.14 -4.46
N THR A 17 28.85 -6.74 -3.95
CA THR A 17 27.81 -7.64 -3.45
C THR A 17 26.94 -8.18 -4.59
N ALA A 18 26.70 -7.36 -5.62
CA ALA A 18 25.89 -7.75 -6.77
C ALA A 18 26.29 -7.02 -8.07
N GLY A 19 25.97 -7.62 -9.22
CA GLY A 19 26.17 -6.99 -10.52
C GLY A 19 25.04 -7.30 -11.51
N VAL A 20 24.53 -6.27 -12.20
CA VAL A 20 23.51 -6.38 -13.24
C VAL A 20 24.09 -5.96 -14.58
N ASN A 21 24.07 -6.87 -15.56
CA ASN A 21 24.52 -6.59 -16.92
C ASN A 21 23.45 -5.80 -17.67
N LEU A 22 23.79 -4.60 -18.15
CA LEU A 22 22.87 -3.73 -18.88
C LEU A 22 22.84 -4.00 -20.40
N GLY A 23 23.67 -4.91 -20.89
CA GLY A 23 23.87 -5.19 -22.30
C GLY A 23 25.12 -4.51 -22.83
N ASP A 24 25.67 -5.06 -23.92
CA ASP A 24 26.98 -4.70 -24.46
C ASP A 24 28.06 -4.82 -23.37
N GLU A 25 28.80 -3.75 -23.11
CA GLU A 25 29.81 -3.66 -22.05
C GLU A 25 29.29 -2.96 -20.79
N ASP A 26 28.07 -2.42 -20.78
CA ASP A 26 27.52 -1.67 -19.66
C ASP A 26 27.10 -2.58 -18.48
N ALA A 27 27.38 -2.12 -17.25
CA ALA A 27 27.03 -2.84 -16.03
C ALA A 27 26.67 -1.90 -14.88
N VAL A 28 25.87 -2.40 -13.94
CA VAL A 28 25.67 -1.78 -12.62
C VAL A 28 26.22 -2.72 -11.58
N CYS A 29 27.15 -2.25 -10.76
CA CYS A 29 27.72 -2.98 -9.65
C CYS A 29 27.24 -2.35 -8.34
N PHE A 30 26.87 -3.18 -7.39
CA PHE A 30 26.41 -2.75 -6.07
C PHE A 30 27.48 -3.14 -5.06
N THR A 31 27.75 -2.22 -4.15
CA THR A 31 28.61 -2.39 -2.98
C THR A 31 27.76 -2.18 -1.73
N PRO A 32 28.29 -2.38 -0.52
CA PRO A 32 27.52 -2.08 0.69
C PRO A 32 27.02 -0.64 0.76
N THR A 33 27.85 0.36 0.40
CA THR A 33 27.50 1.79 0.62
C THR A 33 27.11 2.56 -0.64
N ARG A 34 27.37 2.01 -1.83
CA ARG A 34 27.15 2.73 -3.10
C ARG A 34 26.89 1.81 -4.29
N THR A 35 26.24 2.39 -5.29
CA THR A 35 26.03 1.81 -6.61
C THR A 35 27.01 2.42 -7.61
N LEU A 36 27.72 1.58 -8.36
CA LEU A 36 28.64 1.95 -9.42
C LEU A 36 27.99 1.64 -10.79
N VAL A 37 27.80 2.66 -11.62
CA VAL A 37 27.29 2.48 -12.99
C VAL A 37 28.46 2.58 -13.95
N TYR A 38 28.83 1.45 -14.54
CA TYR A 38 29.85 1.33 -15.57
C TYR A 38 29.24 1.48 -16.96
N ARG A 39 29.85 2.35 -17.76
CA ARG A 39 29.58 2.52 -19.19
C ARG A 39 30.83 2.12 -19.96
N GLY A 40 30.69 1.14 -20.85
CA GLY A 40 31.78 0.75 -21.74
C GLY A 40 32.07 1.84 -22.78
N GLU A 41 33.18 1.67 -23.48
CA GLU A 41 33.57 2.60 -24.55
C GLU A 41 32.55 2.53 -25.69
N GLY A 42 31.90 3.67 -25.94
CA GLY A 42 30.95 3.84 -27.02
C GLY A 42 31.55 4.62 -28.19
N LEU A 43 30.87 4.57 -29.34
CA LEU A 43 31.25 5.33 -30.54
C LEU A 43 31.38 6.86 -30.30
N LEU A 44 30.77 7.38 -29.24
CA LEU A 44 30.67 8.81 -28.92
C LEU A 44 31.01 9.12 -27.46
N SER A 45 31.45 8.14 -26.67
CA SER A 45 31.65 8.30 -25.22
C SER A 45 32.75 7.38 -24.78
N ASP A 46 33.69 7.93 -24.01
CA ASP A 46 34.76 7.14 -23.41
C ASP A 46 34.22 6.25 -22.30
N GLU A 47 34.97 5.21 -21.96
CA GLU A 47 34.72 4.34 -20.81
C GLU A 47 34.65 5.19 -19.52
N GLY A 48 33.67 4.89 -18.65
CA GLY A 48 33.51 5.63 -17.41
C GLY A 48 32.71 4.91 -16.34
N VAL A 49 32.99 5.27 -15.09
CA VAL A 49 32.24 4.84 -13.90
C VAL A 49 31.63 6.06 -13.23
N SER A 50 30.35 5.96 -12.87
CA SER A 50 29.66 6.93 -12.02
C SER A 50 29.23 6.27 -10.71
N GLU A 51 29.37 7.00 -9.61
CA GLU A 51 29.08 6.51 -8.26
C GLU A 51 27.82 7.16 -7.71
N TYR A 52 26.99 6.36 -7.05
CA TYR A 52 25.73 6.79 -6.44
C TYR A 52 25.67 6.21 -5.02
N PRO A 53 25.96 7.01 -3.98
CA PRO A 53 25.80 6.59 -2.59
C PRO A 53 24.39 6.08 -2.27
N HIS A 54 24.27 5.19 -1.28
CA HIS A 54 23.00 4.61 -0.84
C HIS A 54 22.25 5.46 0.22
N ASP A 55 22.85 6.56 0.70
CA ASP A 55 22.28 7.52 1.66
C ASP A 55 21.35 8.57 0.99
N TYR A 56 20.68 8.20 -0.10
CA TYR A 56 19.70 9.06 -0.74
C TYR A 56 18.41 9.11 0.07
N GLU A 57 17.80 10.29 0.18
CA GLU A 57 16.55 10.48 0.92
C GLU A 57 15.32 10.03 0.11
N ARG A 58 15.40 10.11 -1.22
CA ARG A 58 14.27 9.82 -2.12
C ARG A 58 14.72 9.16 -3.40
N LEU A 59 13.93 8.17 -3.82
CA LEU A 59 14.07 7.50 -5.10
C LEU A 59 12.83 7.74 -5.97
N ALA A 60 13.06 8.25 -7.18
CA ALA A 60 12.03 8.31 -8.21
C ALA A 60 12.41 7.45 -9.43
N VAL A 61 11.52 6.54 -9.81
CA VAL A 61 11.67 5.65 -10.97
C VAL A 61 10.74 6.10 -12.08
N SER A 62 11.31 6.54 -13.20
CA SER A 62 10.56 6.94 -14.39
C SER A 62 10.78 5.93 -15.51
N GLU A 63 9.75 5.13 -15.79
CA GLU A 63 9.78 4.12 -16.84
C GLU A 63 9.43 4.72 -18.20
N GLY A 64 10.36 4.62 -19.14
CA GLY A 64 10.10 4.85 -20.55
C GLY A 64 9.97 3.54 -21.31
N ARG A 65 9.50 3.61 -22.56
CA ARG A 65 9.30 2.45 -23.45
C ARG A 65 10.50 1.48 -23.54
N ARG A 66 11.73 1.99 -23.46
CA ARG A 66 12.97 1.20 -23.67
C ARG A 66 13.94 1.23 -22.49
N LYS A 67 13.81 2.24 -21.65
CA LYS A 67 14.82 2.63 -20.67
C LYS A 67 14.10 3.20 -19.46
N THR A 68 14.63 2.93 -18.29
CA THR A 68 14.12 3.41 -17.01
C THR A 68 15.15 4.32 -16.39
N LYS A 69 14.70 5.50 -15.96
CA LYS A 69 15.54 6.48 -15.28
C LYS A 69 15.33 6.36 -13.77
N PHE A 70 16.42 6.14 -13.05
CA PHE A 70 16.49 6.21 -11.60
C PHE A 70 16.99 7.60 -11.22
N SER A 71 16.25 8.30 -10.37
CA SER A 71 16.65 9.62 -9.86
C SER A 71 16.73 9.58 -8.35
N LEU A 72 17.92 9.82 -7.82
CA LEU A 72 18.26 9.75 -6.41
C LEU A 72 18.42 11.17 -5.90
N THR A 73 17.69 11.52 -4.85
CA THR A 73 17.76 12.84 -4.23
C THR A 73 18.47 12.71 -2.89
N TYR A 74 19.51 13.50 -2.71
CA TYR A 74 20.31 13.60 -1.50
C TYR A 74 20.08 14.97 -0.86
N VAL A 75 20.59 15.15 0.35
CA VAL A 75 20.58 16.43 1.08
C VAL A 75 21.11 17.59 0.21
N ASP A 76 22.23 17.36 -0.48
CA ASP A 76 22.97 18.40 -1.20
C ASP A 76 22.78 18.39 -2.72
N GLY A 77 21.90 17.52 -3.25
CA GLY A 77 21.79 17.41 -4.70
C GLY A 77 20.88 16.30 -5.20
N LYS A 78 20.90 16.12 -6.51
CA LYS A 78 20.13 15.07 -7.18
C LYS A 78 20.93 14.51 -8.32
N ASP A 79 21.09 13.20 -8.32
CA ASP A 79 21.73 12.47 -9.41
C ASP A 79 20.75 11.52 -10.08
N SER A 80 21.11 11.07 -11.27
CA SER A 80 20.29 10.11 -11.98
C SER A 80 21.08 9.32 -12.99
N PHE A 81 20.69 8.07 -13.16
CA PHE A 81 21.18 7.20 -14.23
C PHE A 81 20.03 6.48 -14.92
N THR A 82 20.34 5.77 -15.99
CA THR A 82 19.32 5.12 -16.83
C THR A 82 19.74 3.73 -17.22
N VAL A 83 18.84 2.76 -17.06
CA VAL A 83 19.08 1.35 -17.42
C VAL A 83 18.09 0.92 -18.51
N PRO A 84 18.35 -0.17 -19.25
CA PRO A 84 17.34 -0.76 -20.12
C PRO A 84 16.13 -1.21 -19.30
N GLY A 85 14.92 -1.03 -19.83
CA GLY A 85 13.68 -1.29 -19.09
C GLY A 85 13.54 -2.74 -18.60
N LYS A 86 14.17 -3.70 -19.29
CA LYS A 86 14.22 -5.13 -18.88
C LYS A 86 15.05 -5.38 -17.62
N ARG A 87 15.81 -4.40 -17.15
CA ARG A 87 16.67 -4.47 -15.96
C ARG A 87 16.12 -3.63 -14.80
N THR A 88 14.93 -3.06 -14.94
CA THR A 88 14.35 -2.16 -13.92
C THR A 88 14.25 -2.84 -12.56
N SER A 89 13.54 -3.98 -12.46
CA SER A 89 13.31 -4.66 -11.18
C SER A 89 14.63 -5.06 -10.51
N ALA A 90 15.51 -5.75 -11.25
CA ALA A 90 16.81 -6.20 -10.73
C ALA A 90 17.72 -5.06 -10.22
N VAL A 91 17.59 -3.85 -10.78
CA VAL A 91 18.35 -2.67 -10.31
C VAL A 91 17.62 -2.00 -9.15
N LEU A 92 16.28 -1.92 -9.20
CA LEU A 92 15.46 -1.33 -8.15
C LEU A 92 15.58 -2.09 -6.84
N GLU A 93 15.47 -3.42 -6.87
CA GLU A 93 15.62 -4.31 -5.70
C GLU A 93 16.95 -4.05 -4.99
N ARG A 94 18.06 -4.04 -5.74
CA ARG A 94 19.41 -3.88 -5.15
C ARG A 94 19.72 -2.47 -4.68
N LEU A 95 19.15 -1.47 -5.35
CA LEU A 95 19.31 -0.08 -4.96
C LEU A 95 18.55 0.21 -3.65
N LEU A 96 17.33 -0.32 -3.53
CA LEU A 96 16.55 -0.24 -2.28
C LEU A 96 17.19 -1.08 -1.16
N GLU A 97 17.67 -2.28 -1.45
CA GLU A 97 18.41 -3.09 -0.48
C GLU A 97 19.62 -2.32 0.10
N GLY A 98 20.38 -1.65 -0.78
CA GLY A 98 21.50 -0.81 -0.38
C GLY A 98 21.09 0.34 0.53
N ASN A 99 20.00 1.03 0.20
CA ASN A 99 19.49 2.16 1.00
C ASN A 99 18.89 1.73 2.34
N LEU A 100 18.06 0.69 2.35
CA LEU A 100 17.50 0.14 3.59
C LEU A 100 18.60 -0.30 4.56
N ARG A 101 19.71 -0.84 4.03
CA ARG A 101 20.86 -1.22 4.84
C ARG A 101 21.67 0.00 5.31
N ALA A 102 21.78 1.04 4.48
CA ALA A 102 22.44 2.29 4.87
C ALA A 102 21.66 3.04 5.97
N ASP A 103 20.34 2.91 5.99
CA ASP A 103 19.44 3.50 6.98
C ASP A 103 19.23 2.59 8.21
N ASP A 104 20.00 1.50 8.34
CA ASP A 104 19.92 0.50 9.42
C ASP A 104 18.51 -0.14 9.60
N VAL A 105 17.72 -0.18 8.52
CA VAL A 105 16.35 -0.76 8.52
C VAL A 105 16.40 -2.27 8.39
N ILE A 106 17.31 -2.80 7.58
CA ILE A 106 17.51 -4.25 7.37
C ILE A 106 18.92 -4.66 7.78
N GLY A 107 19.07 -5.93 8.20
CA GLY A 107 20.35 -6.50 8.60
C GLY A 107 21.36 -6.65 7.45
N SER A 108 22.61 -7.00 7.79
CA SER A 108 23.65 -7.27 6.78
C SER A 108 23.41 -8.53 5.97
N GLU A 109 22.74 -9.52 6.57
CA GLU A 109 22.40 -10.81 5.95
C GLU A 109 21.02 -10.81 5.30
N GLU A 110 20.21 -9.79 5.58
CA GLU A 110 18.85 -9.67 5.04
C GLU A 110 18.89 -9.05 3.64
N GLY A 111 18.28 -9.71 2.68
CA GLY A 111 18.12 -9.25 1.31
C GLY A 111 16.71 -8.77 0.99
N VAL A 112 16.59 -7.98 -0.07
CA VAL A 112 15.31 -7.66 -0.69
C VAL A 112 14.97 -8.75 -1.70
N SER A 113 13.84 -9.43 -1.50
CA SER A 113 13.38 -10.51 -2.36
C SER A 113 12.65 -9.96 -3.59
N ASP A 114 11.70 -9.04 -3.39
CA ASP A 114 10.89 -8.44 -4.46
C ASP A 114 10.41 -7.03 -4.10
N VAL A 115 10.21 -6.18 -5.12
CA VAL A 115 9.67 -4.82 -4.97
C VAL A 115 8.46 -4.62 -5.89
N PHE A 116 7.33 -4.29 -5.31
CA PHE A 116 6.07 -4.02 -6.03
C PHE A 116 5.71 -2.55 -5.96
N ARG A 117 5.18 -2.00 -7.06
CA ARG A 117 4.79 -0.59 -7.15
C ARG A 117 3.41 -0.47 -7.78
N PHE A 118 2.51 0.17 -7.05
CA PHE A 118 1.10 0.36 -7.40
C PHE A 118 0.75 1.84 -7.26
N SER A 119 0.93 2.61 -8.33
CA SER A 119 0.70 4.07 -8.30
C SER A 119 1.53 4.75 -7.21
N GLU A 120 0.95 5.06 -6.06
CA GLU A 120 1.58 5.72 -4.91
C GLU A 120 2.01 4.73 -3.81
N LEU A 121 1.66 3.45 -3.92
CA LEU A 121 2.02 2.42 -2.97
C LEU A 121 3.23 1.63 -3.46
N THR A 122 4.29 1.57 -2.66
CA THR A 122 5.43 0.67 -2.87
C THR A 122 5.45 -0.36 -1.73
N LEU A 123 5.57 -1.64 -2.09
CA LEU A 123 5.78 -2.73 -1.15
C LEU A 123 7.14 -3.36 -1.41
N ILE A 124 7.91 -3.56 -0.35
CA ILE A 124 9.20 -4.25 -0.39
C ILE A 124 9.08 -5.50 0.46
N VAL A 125 9.27 -6.66 -0.16
CA VAL A 125 9.33 -7.95 0.53
C VAL A 125 10.80 -8.28 0.74
N THR A 126 11.21 -8.42 1.99
CA THR A 126 12.56 -8.86 2.37
C THR A 126 12.50 -10.25 2.99
N ASP A 127 13.64 -10.76 3.43
CA ASP A 127 13.70 -12.08 4.06
C ASP A 127 13.05 -12.10 5.45
N GLN A 128 12.93 -10.96 6.13
CA GLN A 128 12.42 -10.87 7.51
C GLN A 128 11.34 -9.81 7.73
N HIS A 129 11.11 -8.93 6.76
CA HIS A 129 10.20 -7.81 6.88
C HIS A 129 9.34 -7.64 5.61
N LEU A 130 8.19 -7.01 5.79
CA LEU A 130 7.42 -6.37 4.72
C LEU A 130 7.43 -4.87 4.99
N LEU A 131 7.91 -4.08 4.03
CA LEU A 131 7.88 -2.63 4.13
C LEU A 131 6.81 -2.07 3.21
N LYS A 132 6.06 -1.10 3.72
CA LYS A 132 4.98 -0.43 3.00
C LYS A 132 5.26 1.06 2.99
N HIS A 133 5.46 1.59 1.79
CA HIS A 133 5.64 3.02 1.56
C HIS A 133 4.46 3.57 0.76
N LEU A 134 3.93 4.72 1.17
CA LEU A 134 2.84 5.43 0.50
C LEU A 134 3.27 6.85 0.18
N GLY A 135 3.49 7.16 -1.10
CA GLY A 135 4.00 8.46 -1.52
C GLY A 135 4.01 8.72 -3.02
N GLU A 136 4.37 9.95 -3.40
CA GLU A 136 4.54 10.35 -4.81
C GLU A 136 5.82 9.74 -5.40
N HIS A 137 6.82 9.50 -4.57
CA HIS A 137 8.10 8.92 -4.96
C HIS A 137 8.00 7.39 -4.93
N THR A 138 8.92 6.73 -5.61
CA THR A 138 8.99 5.27 -5.53
C THR A 138 9.40 4.82 -4.13
N TRP A 139 10.25 5.60 -3.48
CA TRP A 139 10.65 5.41 -2.10
C TRP A 139 11.01 6.75 -1.50
N ASP A 140 10.54 7.00 -0.29
CA ASP A 140 11.08 8.01 0.60
C ASP A 140 11.12 7.43 2.02
N GLY A 141 11.87 8.05 2.93
CA GLY A 141 12.09 7.55 4.28
C GLY A 141 10.86 7.47 5.19
N ASP A 142 9.65 7.72 4.68
CA ASP A 142 8.38 7.56 5.40
C ASP A 142 7.70 6.24 4.99
N PHE A 143 7.87 5.20 5.79
CA PHE A 143 7.35 3.86 5.53
C PHE A 143 6.99 3.12 6.81
N GLU A 144 6.08 2.16 6.68
CA GLU A 144 5.71 1.22 7.73
C GLU A 144 6.51 -0.07 7.57
N VAL A 145 6.99 -0.64 8.68
CA VAL A 145 7.74 -1.90 8.70
C VAL A 145 6.93 -2.94 9.47
N PHE A 146 6.71 -4.10 8.84
CA PHE A 146 6.06 -5.26 9.44
C PHE A 146 7.09 -6.38 9.53
N ALA A 147 7.64 -6.59 10.72
CA ALA A 147 8.56 -7.69 10.99
C ALA A 147 7.80 -9.03 11.05
N TYR A 148 8.36 -10.07 10.45
CA TYR A 148 7.68 -11.36 10.30
C TYR A 148 7.46 -12.12 11.60
N ASP A 149 8.24 -11.83 12.64
CA ASP A 149 8.04 -12.33 14.00
C ASP A 149 6.80 -11.73 14.67
N ALA A 150 6.46 -10.47 14.34
CA ALA A 150 5.30 -9.78 14.90
C ALA A 150 3.98 -10.13 14.19
N VAL A 151 4.03 -10.91 13.09
CA VAL A 151 2.86 -11.29 12.29
C VAL A 151 2.10 -12.41 12.97
N THR A 152 0.82 -12.19 13.29
CA THR A 152 -0.06 -13.15 13.99
C THR A 152 -1.14 -13.75 13.10
N SER A 153 -1.40 -13.15 11.94
CA SER A 153 -2.38 -13.68 10.98
C SER A 153 -2.07 -13.21 9.57
N LEU A 154 -2.18 -14.12 8.60
CA LEU A 154 -2.12 -13.78 7.18
C LEU A 154 -3.27 -14.45 6.43
N HIS A 155 -4.05 -13.64 5.72
CA HIS A 155 -5.06 -14.13 4.77
C HIS A 155 -5.24 -13.17 3.60
N PHE A 156 -5.94 -13.67 2.57
CA PHE A 156 -6.12 -12.97 1.30
C PHE A 156 -7.61 -12.87 0.98
N GLU A 157 -8.07 -11.69 0.59
CA GLU A 157 -9.42 -11.45 0.09
C GLU A 157 -9.36 -11.11 -1.39
N GLU A 158 -9.80 -12.05 -2.24
CA GLU A 158 -9.89 -11.84 -3.68
C GLU A 158 -11.08 -10.94 -4.03
N GLY A 159 -10.79 -9.85 -4.74
CA GLY A 159 -11.79 -8.92 -5.27
C GLY A 159 -11.90 -9.00 -6.79
N SER A 160 -12.83 -8.24 -7.36
CA SER A 160 -13.01 -8.16 -8.82
C SER A 160 -12.01 -7.26 -9.55
N VAL A 161 -11.25 -6.45 -8.80
CA VAL A 161 -10.34 -5.41 -9.33
C VAL A 161 -9.00 -5.41 -8.60
N ALA A 162 -9.05 -5.73 -7.31
CA ALA A 162 -7.88 -5.78 -6.46
C ALA A 162 -8.06 -6.88 -5.43
N THR A 163 -6.98 -7.57 -5.15
CA THR A 163 -6.86 -8.54 -4.06
C THR A 163 -6.33 -7.79 -2.85
N ALA A 164 -6.93 -8.02 -1.68
CA ALA A 164 -6.45 -7.47 -0.43
C ALA A 164 -5.64 -8.52 0.32
N VAL A 165 -4.41 -8.18 0.67
CA VAL A 165 -3.61 -8.92 1.65
C VAL A 165 -3.92 -8.34 3.01
N VAL A 166 -4.39 -9.20 3.92
CA VAL A 166 -4.69 -8.81 5.30
C VAL A 166 -3.65 -9.47 6.19
N LEU A 167 -2.79 -8.63 6.75
CA LEU A 167 -1.69 -9.00 7.65
C LEU A 167 -2.01 -8.44 9.03
N GLU A 168 -2.07 -9.27 10.05
CA GLU A 168 -2.16 -8.79 11.43
C GLU A 168 -0.76 -8.77 12.03
N ALA A 169 -0.32 -7.61 12.49
CA ALA A 169 0.94 -7.45 13.21
C ALA A 169 0.73 -6.49 14.38
N GLY A 170 1.26 -6.83 15.56
CA GLY A 170 1.10 -6.01 16.76
C GLY A 170 -0.37 -5.82 17.21
N GLY A 171 -1.24 -6.80 16.93
CA GLY A 171 -2.66 -6.80 17.33
C GLY A 171 -3.59 -5.91 16.50
N HIS A 172 -3.12 -5.41 15.35
CA HIS A 172 -3.93 -4.63 14.42
C HIS A 172 -3.88 -5.23 13.02
N PRO A 173 -5.04 -5.49 12.38
CA PRO A 173 -5.08 -5.97 11.01
C PRO A 173 -4.81 -4.83 10.04
N GLU A 174 -3.76 -4.97 9.24
CA GLU A 174 -3.42 -4.08 8.15
C GLU A 174 -3.91 -4.68 6.82
N ARG A 175 -4.62 -3.87 6.03
CA ARG A 175 -5.22 -4.31 4.77
C ARG A 175 -4.56 -3.59 3.58
N ILE A 176 -3.75 -4.34 2.85
CA ILE A 176 -2.99 -3.85 1.71
C ILE A 176 -3.70 -4.26 0.41
N LYS A 177 -4.10 -3.28 -0.40
CA LYS A 177 -4.75 -3.54 -1.69
C LYS A 177 -3.71 -3.59 -2.81
N ALA A 178 -3.63 -4.72 -3.50
CA ALA A 178 -2.83 -4.89 -4.70
C ALA A 178 -3.74 -5.08 -5.93
N PRO A 179 -3.49 -4.38 -7.05
CA PRO A 179 -4.15 -4.65 -8.33
C PRO A 179 -3.98 -6.12 -8.76
N ASP A 180 -5.02 -6.70 -9.36
CA ASP A 180 -5.07 -8.16 -9.61
C ASP A 180 -3.94 -8.68 -10.53
N ASP A 181 -3.45 -7.85 -11.46
CA ASP A 181 -2.37 -8.21 -12.39
C ASP A 181 -1.03 -8.46 -11.69
N GLN A 182 -0.82 -7.85 -10.53
CA GLN A 182 0.39 -8.00 -9.71
C GLN A 182 0.14 -8.69 -8.37
N ALA A 183 -1.10 -8.76 -7.89
CA ALA A 183 -1.46 -9.37 -6.62
C ALA A 183 -0.99 -10.83 -6.50
N ALA A 184 -1.09 -11.61 -7.58
CA ALA A 184 -0.63 -13.00 -7.59
C ALA A 184 0.89 -13.12 -7.39
N LEU A 185 1.66 -12.18 -7.95
CA LEU A 185 3.13 -12.14 -7.77
C LEU A 185 3.47 -11.69 -6.36
N PHE A 186 2.81 -10.64 -5.87
CA PHE A 186 3.01 -10.14 -4.50
C PHE A 186 2.68 -11.20 -3.46
N ARG A 187 1.53 -11.85 -3.60
CA ARG A 187 1.11 -12.97 -2.74
C ARG A 187 2.18 -14.06 -2.71
N LYS A 188 2.65 -14.49 -3.88
CA LYS A 188 3.66 -15.56 -3.98
C LYS A 188 4.99 -15.15 -3.33
N ALA A 189 5.42 -13.91 -3.54
CA ALA A 189 6.66 -13.39 -2.93
C ALA A 189 6.52 -13.35 -1.41
N LEU A 190 5.43 -12.78 -0.90
CA LEU A 190 5.17 -12.66 0.54
C LEU A 190 4.99 -14.03 1.21
N GLU A 191 4.19 -14.93 0.63
CA GLU A 191 4.06 -16.32 1.11
C GLU A 191 5.44 -17.00 1.11
N GLY A 192 6.22 -16.87 0.03
CA GLY A 192 7.55 -17.46 -0.06
C GLY A 192 8.51 -16.99 1.03
N SER A 193 8.56 -15.68 1.30
CA SER A 193 9.43 -15.12 2.34
C SER A 193 8.96 -15.49 3.75
N LEU A 194 7.65 -15.41 4.04
CA LEU A 194 7.11 -15.81 5.35
C LEU A 194 7.27 -17.31 5.61
N PHE A 195 7.06 -18.15 4.60
CA PHE A 195 7.24 -19.59 4.69
C PHE A 195 8.70 -19.95 4.95
N ALA A 196 9.63 -19.29 4.27
CA ALA A 196 11.06 -19.47 4.51
C ALA A 196 11.48 -18.99 5.91
N TYR A 197 10.92 -17.86 6.39
CA TYR A 197 11.23 -17.31 7.71
C TYR A 197 10.74 -18.21 8.85
N HIS A 198 9.51 -18.71 8.75
CA HIS A 198 8.88 -19.57 9.77
C HIS A 198 9.17 -21.07 9.58
N ASP A 199 9.91 -21.45 8.54
CA ASP A 199 10.22 -22.83 8.14
C ASP A 199 8.95 -23.70 8.00
N VAL A 200 7.97 -23.20 7.23
CA VAL A 200 6.68 -23.85 6.98
C VAL A 200 6.42 -24.01 5.48
N ASP A 201 5.59 -24.99 5.09
CA ASP A 201 5.32 -25.28 3.68
C ASP A 201 3.94 -24.78 3.19
N SER A 202 3.11 -24.21 4.08
CA SER A 202 1.74 -23.79 3.73
C SER A 202 1.19 -22.66 4.60
N LEU A 203 0.18 -21.96 4.07
CA LEU A 203 -0.51 -20.87 4.79
C LEU A 203 -1.25 -21.34 6.06
N GLU A 204 -1.82 -22.55 6.04
CA GLU A 204 -2.48 -23.11 7.22
C GLU A 204 -1.47 -23.42 8.33
N GLU A 205 -0.30 -23.94 7.95
CA GLU A 205 0.79 -24.21 8.88
C GLU A 205 1.39 -22.93 9.43
N LEU A 206 1.62 -21.92 8.58
CA LEU A 206 2.05 -20.58 8.99
C LEU A 206 1.13 -20.02 10.08
N ASN A 207 -0.18 -19.95 9.80
CA ASN A 207 -1.16 -19.41 10.75
C ASN A 207 -1.23 -20.22 12.06
N ARG A 208 -0.92 -21.51 12.02
CA ARG A 208 -0.83 -22.35 13.21
C ARG A 208 0.44 -22.07 14.01
N THR A 209 1.58 -21.91 13.35
CA THR A 209 2.88 -21.61 13.98
C THR A 209 2.83 -20.27 14.69
N ILE A 210 2.39 -19.20 14.01
CA ILE A 210 2.33 -17.85 14.59
C ILE A 210 1.30 -17.74 15.72
N ALA A 211 0.20 -18.51 15.67
CA ALA A 211 -0.77 -18.56 16.76
C ALA A 211 -0.20 -19.24 18.02
N GLN A 212 0.66 -20.25 17.88
CA GLN A 212 1.30 -20.91 19.02
C GLN A 212 2.32 -20.01 19.71
N THR A 213 3.08 -19.24 18.93
CA THR A 213 4.07 -18.28 19.46
C THR A 213 3.40 -17.13 20.23
N GLY A 214 2.21 -16.69 19.82
CA GLY A 214 1.46 -15.64 20.52
C GLY A 214 0.87 -16.05 21.88
N ASP A 215 0.64 -17.34 22.10
CA ASP A 215 0.12 -17.86 23.38
C ASP A 215 1.22 -18.06 24.44
N GLU A 216 2.51 -18.13 24.04
CA GLU A 216 3.64 -18.29 24.97
C GLU A 216 3.99 -17.00 25.75
N GLU A 217 3.53 -15.83 25.32
CA GLU A 217 3.78 -14.54 26.00
C GLU A 217 2.70 -14.13 27.02
N THR A 218 1.68 -14.95 27.28
CA THR A 218 0.60 -14.61 28.24
C THR A 218 0.49 -15.49 29.48
N ASP A 219 1.42 -16.42 29.71
CA ASP A 219 1.33 -17.37 30.84
C ASP A 219 2.43 -17.18 31.90
N ASP A 220 2.74 -15.92 32.25
CA ASP A 220 3.50 -15.61 33.46
C ASP A 220 2.66 -14.84 34.49
N GLU A 221 2.57 -15.46 35.67
CA GLU A 221 2.10 -14.97 36.99
C GLU A 221 0.61 -15.08 37.36
N GLN A 222 0.08 -16.31 37.42
CA GLN A 222 -0.89 -16.68 38.46
C GLN A 222 -0.55 -18.01 39.16
N ALA A 223 0.56 -18.01 39.89
CA ALA A 223 0.80 -18.82 41.08
C ALA A 223 2.01 -18.18 41.80
N ASP A 224 2.03 -17.85 43.09
CA ASP A 224 1.34 -18.44 44.23
C ASP A 224 1.48 -17.50 45.45
N ASP A 225 0.67 -17.79 46.45
CA ASP A 225 0.97 -17.71 47.88
C ASP A 225 0.32 -16.63 48.77
N ARG A 226 -0.05 -17.17 49.92
CA ARG A 226 -0.99 -16.76 50.95
C ARG A 226 -0.46 -15.62 51.81
N SER A 227 -1.35 -14.72 52.21
CA SER A 227 -1.34 -14.28 53.61
C SER A 227 -2.74 -13.98 54.11
N ASP A 228 -3.15 -14.81 55.06
CA ASP A 228 -4.20 -14.55 56.03
C ASP A 228 -3.78 -13.31 56.85
N GLY A 229 -4.60 -12.25 56.81
CA GLY A 229 -4.25 -10.92 57.30
C GLY A 229 -5.48 -10.16 57.76
N LEU A 230 -6.12 -10.64 58.83
CA LEU A 230 -7.05 -9.86 59.64
C LEU A 230 -6.32 -8.63 60.20
N GLY A 231 -6.76 -7.42 59.85
CA GLY A 231 -6.20 -6.21 60.45
C GLY A 231 -6.82 -4.89 60.00
N LEU A 232 -7.71 -4.37 60.85
CA LEU A 232 -8.01 -2.96 61.13
C LEU A 232 -8.95 -2.26 60.13
N ASP A 233 -10.22 -2.02 60.45
CA ASP A 233 -10.79 -1.18 61.52
C ASP A 233 -10.70 0.34 61.24
N SER A 234 -11.89 0.92 61.17
CA SER A 234 -12.28 2.30 61.45
C SER A 234 -11.79 3.43 60.54
N GLY A 235 -12.74 4.02 59.80
CA GLY A 235 -12.57 5.41 59.38
C GLY A 235 -13.46 5.98 58.29
N ILE A 236 -14.71 5.55 58.09
CA ILE A 236 -15.63 6.32 57.23
C ILE A 236 -17.05 6.30 57.81
N ASP A 237 -17.39 7.42 58.44
CA ASP A 237 -18.71 7.74 59.02
C ASP A 237 -19.64 8.28 57.91
N PRO A 238 -20.82 7.68 57.64
CA PRO A 238 -21.76 8.19 56.65
C PRO A 238 -22.61 9.30 57.27
N LEU A 239 -22.30 10.55 56.91
CA LEU A 239 -23.07 11.72 57.32
C LEU A 239 -24.44 11.75 56.61
N VAL A 240 -25.46 11.17 57.24
CA VAL A 240 -26.87 11.44 56.97
C VAL A 240 -27.40 12.33 58.10
N SER A 241 -27.74 13.57 57.77
CA SER A 241 -28.52 14.46 58.62
C SER A 241 -29.30 15.40 57.72
N ASP A 242 -30.39 14.89 57.15
CA ASP A 242 -31.42 15.72 56.53
C ASP A 242 -32.48 15.98 57.62
N ALA A 243 -32.59 17.23 58.04
CA ALA A 243 -33.57 17.71 58.99
C ALA A 243 -34.40 18.81 58.32
N GLU A 244 -35.58 18.37 57.88
CA GLU A 244 -36.86 19.03 57.66
C GLU A 244 -37.01 20.57 57.81
N THR A 245 -37.61 21.13 56.74
CA THR A 245 -38.81 22.01 56.68
C THR A 245 -38.74 23.54 56.72
N ALA A 246 -39.57 24.09 55.80
CA ALA A 246 -40.32 25.36 55.82
C ALA A 246 -39.55 26.66 55.49
N ASP A 247 -40.10 27.67 54.81
CA ASP A 247 -41.26 27.89 53.94
C ASP A 247 -41.13 29.35 53.40
N GLU A 248 -41.80 29.64 52.28
CA GLU A 248 -42.33 30.95 51.87
C GLU A 248 -41.41 32.21 51.73
N ASN A 249 -41.25 32.66 50.48
CA ASN A 249 -41.94 33.85 49.91
C ASN A 249 -41.06 34.73 49.00
N GLN A 250 -41.31 34.71 47.67
CA GLN A 250 -41.67 35.93 46.91
C GLN A 250 -42.02 35.65 45.44
N THR A 251 -43.21 36.13 45.10
CA THR A 251 -43.91 36.18 43.81
C THR A 251 -43.37 37.28 42.88
N ALA A 252 -43.32 37.03 41.55
CA ALA A 252 -43.84 37.92 40.50
C ALA A 252 -43.65 37.34 39.07
N GLU A 253 -44.76 37.08 38.38
CA GLU A 253 -44.95 36.93 36.92
C GLU A 253 -45.66 38.21 36.37
N PRO A 254 -46.01 38.36 35.07
CA PRO A 254 -45.30 38.26 33.77
C PRO A 254 -45.69 39.49 32.87
N PRO A 255 -45.95 39.47 31.53
CA PRO A 255 -45.46 38.69 30.36
C PRO A 255 -45.00 39.56 29.16
N ALA A 256 -44.44 38.94 28.10
CA ALA A 256 -44.62 39.38 26.70
C ALA A 256 -44.35 38.25 25.68
N ASP A 257 -45.43 37.80 25.02
CA ASP A 257 -45.52 37.15 23.69
C ASP A 257 -44.71 37.93 22.62
N GLY A 258 -44.25 37.43 21.47
CA GLY A 258 -44.53 36.22 20.70
C GLY A 258 -44.35 36.52 19.18
N GLN A 259 -43.59 35.66 18.48
CA GLN A 259 -43.58 35.38 17.02
C GLN A 259 -43.05 36.37 15.94
N ARG A 260 -42.03 35.93 15.18
CA ARG A 260 -42.05 35.62 13.71
C ARG A 260 -40.63 35.23 13.21
N GLN A 261 -40.46 34.01 12.66
CA GLN A 261 -40.29 33.67 11.22
C GLN A 261 -39.06 34.31 10.53
N THR A 262 -38.23 33.69 9.69
CA THR A 262 -38.13 32.37 9.02
C THR A 262 -36.79 32.38 8.26
N ALA A 263 -36.14 31.23 8.14
CA ALA A 263 -34.98 31.01 7.28
C ALA A 263 -35.34 31.10 5.78
N GLY A 264 -34.54 31.84 4.99
CA GLY A 264 -34.55 31.78 3.52
C GLY A 264 -33.73 30.58 3.05
N GLN A 265 -34.34 29.61 2.38
CA GLN A 265 -34.51 29.52 0.92
C GLN A 265 -33.20 29.41 0.12
N ARG A 266 -32.89 28.17 -0.27
CA ARG A 266 -32.43 27.85 -1.62
C ARG A 266 -33.41 26.86 -2.25
N GLN A 267 -34.07 27.32 -3.32
CA GLN A 267 -34.87 26.57 -4.30
C GLN A 267 -34.08 25.34 -4.83
N SER A 268 -34.64 24.14 -5.00
CA SER A 268 -35.81 23.72 -5.82
C SER A 268 -35.49 23.94 -7.31
N GLU A 269 -35.46 22.97 -8.22
CA GLU A 269 -36.42 21.96 -8.70
C GLU A 269 -35.70 21.26 -9.89
N ALA A 270 -36.08 20.14 -10.49
CA ALA A 270 -37.02 19.03 -10.32
C ALA A 270 -36.71 18.11 -11.54
N THR A 271 -36.95 16.81 -11.54
CA THR A 271 -38.19 16.09 -11.90
C THR A 271 -37.72 14.67 -12.22
N GLY A 272 -38.44 13.57 -11.98
CA GLY A 272 -39.81 13.39 -11.58
C GLY A 272 -40.06 11.93 -11.21
N SER A 273 -41.17 11.75 -10.51
CA SER A 273 -41.67 10.55 -9.87
C SER A 273 -42.19 9.49 -10.85
N THR A 274 -42.05 8.21 -10.51
CA THR A 274 -43.14 7.23 -10.64
C THR A 274 -43.15 6.26 -9.47
N ASP A 275 -44.14 6.47 -8.60
CA ASP A 275 -44.78 5.53 -7.68
C ASP A 275 -45.06 4.16 -8.31
N ARG A 276 -44.85 3.06 -7.56
CA ARG A 276 -45.77 1.91 -7.40
C ARG A 276 -45.43 1.06 -6.15
N ASP A 277 -46.18 1.33 -5.08
CA ASP A 277 -46.94 0.41 -4.23
C ASP A 277 -46.40 -1.02 -3.89
N ARG A 278 -45.97 -1.16 -2.63
CA ARG A 278 -46.40 -2.14 -1.59
C ARG A 278 -46.92 -3.52 -2.04
N SER A 279 -46.28 -4.60 -1.55
CA SER A 279 -46.88 -5.58 -0.60
C SER A 279 -45.99 -6.79 -0.30
N GLN A 280 -45.82 -7.04 1.00
CA GLN A 280 -45.82 -8.30 1.74
C GLN A 280 -45.19 -9.62 1.21
N SER A 281 -44.48 -10.22 2.17
CA SER A 281 -44.42 -11.64 2.52
C SER A 281 -43.37 -12.54 1.87
N GLY A 282 -42.58 -13.14 2.78
CA GLY A 282 -42.32 -14.57 2.76
C GLY A 282 -41.02 -14.96 2.09
N SER A 283 -40.07 -15.44 2.91
CA SER A 283 -38.98 -16.28 2.43
C SER A 283 -39.49 -17.37 1.50
N PRO A 284 -38.73 -17.69 0.46
CA PRO A 284 -38.58 -19.07 0.06
C PRO A 284 -37.11 -19.45 0.05
N GLN A 285 -36.83 -20.47 0.85
CA GLN A 285 -35.71 -21.37 0.70
C GLN A 285 -35.84 -22.03 -0.69
N THR A 286 -34.95 -21.74 -1.64
CA THR A 286 -34.94 -22.42 -2.95
C THR A 286 -33.55 -22.94 -3.27
N THR A 287 -33.45 -24.28 -3.24
CA THR A 287 -32.49 -25.07 -3.99
C THR A 287 -32.58 -24.69 -5.47
N ALA A 288 -31.57 -23.99 -5.99
CA ALA A 288 -31.47 -23.64 -7.39
C ALA A 288 -30.92 -24.84 -8.20
N THR A 289 -31.74 -25.33 -9.12
CA THR A 289 -31.40 -26.31 -10.16
C THR A 289 -30.62 -25.66 -11.28
N ALA A 290 -29.64 -26.39 -11.83
CA ALA A 290 -28.64 -25.97 -12.83
C ALA A 290 -29.15 -25.41 -14.19
N GLY A 291 -30.46 -25.21 -14.36
CA GLY A 291 -31.04 -24.61 -15.58
C GLY A 291 -31.19 -23.08 -15.53
N ASP A 292 -31.24 -22.45 -14.34
CA ASP A 292 -31.37 -20.98 -14.22
C ASP A 292 -30.04 -20.26 -14.46
N GLN A 293 -28.91 -20.89 -14.15
CA GLN A 293 -27.59 -20.27 -14.32
C GLN A 293 -27.20 -20.09 -15.78
N GLU A 294 -27.68 -20.93 -16.69
CA GLU A 294 -27.35 -20.85 -18.12
C GLU A 294 -28.11 -19.69 -18.81
N ALA A 295 -29.34 -19.39 -18.37
CA ALA A 295 -30.10 -18.24 -18.83
C ALA A 295 -29.55 -16.90 -18.29
N ASP A 296 -29.03 -16.88 -17.07
CA ASP A 296 -28.36 -15.69 -16.50
C ASP A 296 -27.03 -15.40 -17.20
N ILE A 297 -26.26 -16.42 -17.60
CA ILE A 297 -25.00 -16.23 -18.34
C ILE A 297 -25.27 -15.66 -19.74
N GLU A 298 -26.26 -16.18 -20.47
CA GLU A 298 -26.61 -15.66 -21.80
C GLU A 298 -27.12 -14.20 -21.73
N ALA A 299 -27.85 -13.84 -20.67
CA ALA A 299 -28.28 -12.46 -20.44
C ALA A 299 -27.10 -11.51 -20.15
N VAL A 300 -26.10 -11.97 -19.41
CA VAL A 300 -24.88 -11.19 -19.12
C VAL A 300 -24.02 -11.03 -20.37
N GLU A 301 -23.87 -12.07 -21.20
CA GLU A 301 -23.13 -11.99 -22.46
C GLU A 301 -23.76 -10.99 -23.44
N ALA A 302 -25.09 -10.97 -23.55
CA ALA A 302 -25.81 -9.98 -24.36
C ALA A 302 -25.60 -8.54 -23.86
N GLN A 303 -25.52 -8.34 -22.54
CA GLN A 303 -25.22 -7.03 -21.94
C GLN A 303 -23.78 -6.59 -22.20
N LEU A 304 -22.81 -7.52 -22.16
CA LEU A 304 -21.41 -7.23 -22.45
C LEU A 304 -21.19 -6.80 -23.91
N VAL A 305 -21.87 -7.44 -24.86
CA VAL A 305 -21.82 -7.03 -26.28
C VAL A 305 -22.37 -5.62 -26.45
N THR A 306 -23.55 -5.35 -25.86
CA THR A 306 -24.18 -4.02 -25.94
C THR A 306 -23.31 -2.93 -25.31
N LEU A 307 -22.68 -3.22 -24.17
CA LEU A 307 -21.80 -2.29 -23.47
C LEU A 307 -20.50 -2.04 -24.26
N THR A 308 -19.95 -3.09 -24.88
CA THR A 308 -18.76 -2.98 -25.74
C THR A 308 -19.04 -2.10 -26.96
N GLU A 309 -20.15 -2.33 -27.66
CA GLU A 309 -20.57 -1.48 -28.79
C GLU A 309 -20.77 -0.01 -28.36
N THR A 310 -21.34 0.21 -27.17
CA THR A 310 -21.54 1.57 -26.63
C THR A 310 -20.22 2.26 -26.31
N ILE A 311 -19.26 1.53 -25.74
CA ILE A 311 -17.92 2.06 -25.41
C ILE A 311 -17.14 2.39 -26.69
N GLU A 312 -17.20 1.54 -27.71
CA GLU A 312 -16.58 1.82 -29.01
C GLU A 312 -17.15 3.09 -29.64
N GLN A 313 -18.47 3.27 -29.59
CA GLN A 313 -19.13 4.47 -30.09
C GLN A 313 -18.74 5.73 -29.31
N GLN A 314 -18.59 5.64 -27.98
CA GLN A 314 -18.10 6.75 -27.16
C GLN A 314 -16.64 7.11 -27.46
N ASN A 315 -15.78 6.10 -27.64
CA ASN A 315 -14.38 6.32 -28.00
C ASN A 315 -14.24 7.00 -29.37
N GLU A 316 -15.07 6.63 -30.34
CA GLU A 316 -15.10 7.29 -31.65
C GLU A 316 -15.55 8.77 -31.53
N LEU A 317 -16.57 9.05 -30.71
CA LEU A 317 -17.04 10.41 -30.46
C LEU A 317 -15.98 11.28 -29.77
N LEU A 318 -15.24 10.72 -28.81
CA LEU A 318 -14.12 11.39 -28.15
C LEU A 318 -12.97 11.69 -29.12
N ALA A 319 -12.67 10.75 -30.03
CA ALA A 319 -11.66 10.97 -31.07
C ALA A 319 -12.06 12.11 -32.02
N GLN A 320 -13.34 12.18 -32.41
CA GLN A 320 -13.87 13.28 -33.22
C GLN A 320 -13.78 14.62 -32.47
N GLN A 321 -14.16 14.67 -31.19
CA GLN A 321 -14.04 15.88 -30.37
C GLN A 321 -12.59 16.36 -30.25
N GLN A 322 -11.63 15.45 -30.01
CA GLN A 322 -10.22 15.80 -29.97
C GLN A 322 -9.72 16.37 -31.30
N GLN A 323 -10.20 15.84 -32.43
CA GLN A 323 -9.85 16.34 -33.74
C GLN A 323 -10.41 17.75 -33.98
N THR A 324 -11.67 18.00 -33.60
CA THR A 324 -12.29 19.33 -33.67
C THR A 324 -11.55 20.34 -32.78
N ILE A 325 -11.18 19.95 -31.55
CA ILE A 325 -10.40 20.80 -30.65
C ILE A 325 -9.03 21.14 -31.25
N LYS A 326 -8.32 20.15 -31.82
CA LYS A 326 -7.05 20.39 -32.50
C LYS A 326 -7.19 21.34 -33.68
N GLN A 327 -8.28 21.25 -34.44
CA GLN A 327 -8.56 22.16 -35.56
C GLN A 327 -8.84 23.59 -35.07
N LEU A 328 -9.66 23.75 -34.03
CA LEU A 328 -9.93 25.04 -33.39
C LEU A 328 -8.66 25.70 -32.82
N ILE A 329 -7.79 24.91 -32.17
CA ILE A 329 -6.49 25.38 -31.67
C ILE A 329 -5.59 25.83 -32.83
N LYS A 330 -5.60 25.11 -33.95
CA LYS A 330 -4.81 25.46 -35.13
C LYS A 330 -5.30 26.76 -35.77
N GLU A 331 -6.61 26.96 -35.87
CA GLU A 331 -7.20 28.20 -36.38
C GLU A 331 -6.94 29.39 -35.45
N LEU A 332 -7.07 29.22 -34.13
CA LEU A 332 -6.69 30.22 -33.14
C LEU A 332 -5.20 30.61 -33.20
N ARG A 333 -4.33 29.66 -33.56
CA ARG A 333 -2.88 29.90 -33.70
C ARG A 333 -2.50 30.57 -35.03
N GLN A 334 -3.31 30.43 -36.07
CA GLN A 334 -3.07 31.07 -37.38
C GLN A 334 -3.74 32.46 -37.51
N GLY A 335 -4.72 32.77 -36.66
CA GLY A 335 -5.40 34.06 -36.61
C GLY A 335 -4.74 35.13 -35.74
N ARG A 336 -3.50 34.92 -35.28
CA ARG A 336 -2.72 35.84 -34.43
C ARG A 336 -1.33 36.05 -35.03
#